data_AF-A0A8T5MF58-F1
#
_entry.id   AF-A0A8T5MF58-F1
#
_cell.length_a   1.000
_cell.length_b   1.000
_cell.length_c   1.000
_cell.angle_alpha   90.00
_cell.angle_beta   90.00
_cell.angle_gamma   90.00
#
_symmetry.space_group_name_H-M   'P 1'
#
loop_
_entity.id
_entity.type
_entity.pdbx_description
1 polymer ?
#
loop_
_entity_poly.entity_id
_entity_poly.type
_entity_poly.pdbx_seq_one_letter_code
_entity_poly.pdbx_strand_id
1 'polypeptide(L)' 'MNCWEFKNCGREKGGAKADSLGVCSAYPDDGKNCARIAGTLCGGEVQGTFAQKLHNCMKCEFYKSKHYNKLFVNNKK' A
#
# COMPACT_ATOMS: atom_id res chain seq x y z
N MET A 1 -2.25 11.63 3.34
CA MET A 1 -2.42 10.39 4.11
C MET A 1 -1.82 9.25 3.33
N ASN A 2 -0.94 8.50 3.97
CA ASN A 2 -0.32 7.29 3.44
C ASN A 2 -1.22 6.07 3.66
N CYS A 3 -0.95 4.97 2.97
CA CYS A 3 -1.72 3.74 3.10
C CYS A 3 -1.79 3.23 4.55
N TRP A 4 -0.68 3.28 5.30
CA TRP A 4 -0.63 2.80 6.69
C TRP A 4 -1.46 3.67 7.64
N GLU A 5 -1.50 4.99 7.44
CA GLU A 5 -2.35 5.90 8.19
C GLU A 5 -3.84 5.63 7.89
N PHE A 6 -4.19 5.50 6.60
CA PHE A 6 -5.58 5.29 6.17
C PHE A 6 -6.13 3.94 6.64
N LYS A 7 -5.32 2.88 6.59
CA LYS A 7 -5.72 1.53 7.00
C LYS A 7 -5.44 1.23 8.48
N ASN A 8 -4.88 2.19 9.22
CA ASN A 8 -4.42 2.01 10.59
C ASN A 8 -3.56 0.73 10.74
N CYS A 9 -2.56 0.60 9.86
CA CYS A 9 -1.83 -0.64 9.63
C CYS A 9 -0.87 -0.99 10.79
N GLY A 10 -0.15 0.01 11.32
CA GLY A 10 0.83 -0.17 12.40
C GLY A 10 2.17 -0.75 11.95
N ARG A 11 2.50 -0.71 10.65
CA ARG A 11 3.77 -1.22 10.08
C ARG A 11 4.73 -0.12 9.65
N GLU A 12 4.45 1.13 10.00
CA GLU A 12 5.42 2.23 9.99
C GLU A 12 6.54 1.97 11.00
N LYS A 13 7.68 2.68 10.88
CA LYS A 13 8.77 2.55 11.85
C LYS A 13 8.28 2.90 13.26
N GLY A 14 8.43 1.97 14.21
CA GLY A 14 7.93 2.11 15.58
C GLY A 14 6.42 1.82 15.74
N GLY A 15 5.74 1.38 14.68
CA GLY A 15 4.33 0.99 14.74
C GLY A 15 4.12 -0.36 15.44
N ALA A 16 2.90 -0.59 15.96
CA ALA A 16 2.55 -1.73 16.79
C ALA A 16 2.77 -3.12 16.14
N LYS A 17 2.90 -3.20 14.81
CA LYS A 17 3.12 -4.45 14.05
C LYS A 17 4.48 -4.47 13.33
N ALA A 18 5.30 -3.44 13.50
CA ALA A 18 6.61 -3.37 12.86
C ALA A 18 7.57 -4.46 13.37
N ASP A 19 7.53 -4.77 14.67
CA ASP A 19 8.43 -5.76 15.27
C ASP A 19 8.04 -7.21 14.92
N SER A 20 6.74 -7.50 14.82
CA SER A 20 6.23 -8.86 14.56
C SER A 20 6.08 -9.18 13.06
N LEU A 21 5.72 -8.19 12.23
CA LEU A 21 5.47 -8.38 10.79
C LEU A 21 6.49 -7.63 9.91
N GLY A 22 7.50 -7.00 10.51
CA GLY A 22 8.44 -6.13 9.81
C GLY A 22 7.84 -4.77 9.42
N VAL A 23 8.71 -3.80 9.15
CA VAL A 23 8.34 -2.49 8.62
C VAL A 23 7.80 -2.64 7.18
N CYS A 24 6.78 -1.84 6.85
CA CYS A 24 6.17 -1.83 5.54
C CYS A 24 7.18 -1.39 4.47
N SER A 25 7.31 -2.15 3.39
CA SER A 25 8.22 -1.82 2.27
C SER A 25 7.89 -0.52 1.56
N ALA A 26 6.67 0.03 1.72
CA ALA A 26 6.28 1.32 1.17
C ALA A 26 6.56 2.50 2.12
N TYR A 27 7.02 2.24 3.35
CA TYR A 27 7.44 3.28 4.28
C TYR A 27 8.90 3.67 3.99
N PRO A 28 9.29 4.97 4.07
CA PRO A 28 8.47 6.11 4.48
C PRO A 28 7.80 6.89 3.33
N ASP A 29 8.21 6.69 2.08
CA ASP A 29 7.91 7.64 1.01
C ASP A 29 6.82 7.18 0.03
N ASP A 30 6.61 5.87 -0.09
CA ASP A 30 5.75 5.27 -1.11
C ASP A 30 4.32 4.98 -0.63
N GLY A 31 3.92 5.55 0.51
CA GLY A 31 2.60 5.34 1.09
C GLY A 31 1.45 5.69 0.16
N LYS A 32 1.60 6.72 -0.68
CA LYS A 32 0.61 7.14 -1.71
C LYS A 32 0.68 6.31 -3.00
N ASN A 33 1.76 5.55 -3.21
CA ASN A 33 2.02 4.75 -4.40
C ASN A 33 2.07 3.25 -4.06
N CYS A 34 1.57 2.83 -2.89
CA CYS A 34 1.87 1.53 -2.30
C CYS A 34 1.55 0.35 -3.22
N ALA A 35 0.57 0.46 -4.12
CA ALA A 35 0.24 -0.57 -5.11
C ALA A 35 1.41 -0.94 -6.04
N ARG A 36 2.37 -0.03 -6.24
CA ARG A 36 3.56 -0.22 -7.10
C ARG A 36 4.72 -0.93 -6.40
N ILE A 37 4.70 -1.04 -5.07
CA ILE A 37 5.81 -1.59 -4.28
C ILE A 37 5.61 -3.09 -4.02
N ALA A 38 6.48 -3.97 -4.47
CA ALA A 38 6.37 -5.40 -4.15
C ALA A 38 6.54 -5.66 -2.64
N GLY A 39 6.00 -6.77 -2.12
CA GLY A 39 6.19 -7.17 -0.72
C GLY A 39 5.41 -6.37 0.32
N THR A 40 4.52 -5.45 -0.08
CA THR A 40 3.58 -4.84 0.86
C THR A 40 2.61 -5.90 1.40
N LEU A 41 2.26 -5.77 2.67
CA LEU A 41 1.44 -6.74 3.38
C LEU A 41 0.04 -6.12 3.55
N CYS A 42 -0.83 -6.34 2.55
CA CYS A 42 -2.19 -5.80 2.53
C CYS A 42 -3.14 -6.83 3.15
N GLY A 43 -3.94 -6.43 4.12
CA GLY A 43 -4.91 -7.35 4.76
C GLY A 43 -4.27 -8.49 5.57
N GLY A 44 -2.99 -8.40 5.93
CA GLY A 44 -2.30 -9.47 6.66
C GLY A 44 -1.52 -10.45 5.77
N GLU A 45 -1.60 -10.29 4.44
CA GLU A 45 -0.91 -11.19 3.50
C GLU A 45 0.09 -10.43 2.62
N VAL A 46 1.25 -11.06 2.41
CA VAL A 46 2.25 -10.57 1.46
C VAL A 46 1.66 -10.62 0.06
N GLN A 47 1.56 -9.46 -0.59
CA GLN A 47 1.07 -9.40 -1.95
C GLN A 47 2.18 -9.86 -2.91
N GLY A 48 1.84 -10.83 -3.77
CA GLY A 48 2.73 -11.44 -4.75
C GLY A 48 3.17 -10.51 -5.89
N THR A 49 3.34 -11.05 -7.10
CA THR A 49 3.80 -10.27 -8.27
C THR A 49 2.93 -9.05 -8.55
N PHE A 50 3.49 -8.04 -9.23
CA PHE A 50 2.77 -6.80 -9.55
C PHE A 50 1.41 -7.05 -10.22
N ALA A 51 1.31 -8.03 -11.13
CA ALA A 51 0.05 -8.38 -11.80
C ALA A 51 -1.01 -8.91 -10.84
N GLN A 52 -0.66 -9.85 -9.96
CA GLN A 52 -1.56 -10.37 -8.91
C GLN A 52 -1.96 -9.28 -7.94
N LYS A 53 -0.99 -8.46 -7.55
CA LYS A 53 -1.18 -7.35 -6.63
C LYS A 53 -2.12 -6.28 -7.19
N LEU A 54 -2.02 -5.96 -8.47
CA LEU A 54 -2.86 -4.94 -9.10
C LEU A 54 -4.34 -5.32 -8.98
N HIS A 55 -4.67 -6.60 -9.18
CA HIS A 55 -6.04 -7.09 -9.01
C HIS A 55 -6.58 -6.85 -7.58
N ASN A 56 -5.77 -7.14 -6.57
CA ASN A 56 -6.13 -6.88 -5.17
C ASN A 56 -6.19 -5.37 -4.85
N CYS A 57 -5.30 -4.58 -5.44
CA CYS A 57 -5.29 -3.12 -5.29
C CYS A 57 -6.55 -2.49 -5.88
N MET A 58 -7.07 -2.99 -7.01
CA MET A 58 -8.34 -2.51 -7.57
C MET A 58 -9.53 -2.72 -6.61
N LYS A 59 -9.43 -3.61 -5.62
CA LYS A 59 -10.44 -3.82 -4.57
C LYS A 59 -10.16 -3.02 -3.30
N CYS A 60 -8.93 -2.52 -3.10
CA CYS A 60 -8.50 -1.79 -1.92
C CYS A 60 -9.14 -0.41 -1.80
N GLU A 61 -9.69 -0.08 -0.63
CA GLU A 61 -10.32 1.21 -0.34
C GLU A 61 -9.33 2.37 -0.44
N PHE A 62 -8.09 2.19 0.04
CA PHE A 62 -7.05 3.22 -0.05
C PHE A 62 -6.76 3.56 -1.52
N TYR A 63 -6.61 2.54 -2.37
CA TYR A 63 -6.37 2.70 -3.81
C TYR A 63 -7.51 3.45 -4.52
N LYS A 64 -8.76 3.21 -4.12
CA LYS A 64 -9.94 3.91 -4.65
C LYS A 64 -10.07 5.34 -4.11
N SER A 65 -9.53 5.62 -2.93
CA SER A 65 -9.65 6.90 -2.23
C SER A 65 -8.97 8.05 -2.98
N LYS A 66 -9.24 9.28 -2.51
CA LYS A 66 -8.56 10.51 -2.97
C LYS A 66 -7.09 10.61 -2.52
N HIS A 67 -6.66 9.76 -1.59
CA HIS A 67 -5.31 9.83 -1.02
C HIS A 67 -4.27 9.06 -1.84
N TYR A 68 -4.71 8.08 -2.63
CA TYR A 68 -3.84 7.36 -3.55
C TYR A 68 -3.42 8.25 -4.73
N ASN A 69 -2.16 8.16 -5.12
CA ASN A 69 -1.64 8.93 -6.25
C ASN A 69 -2.12 8.32 -7.58
N LYS A 70 -3.17 8.92 -8.15
CA LYS A 70 -3.79 8.51 -9.41
C LYS A 70 -3.13 9.11 -10.66
N LEU A 71 -2.03 9.87 -10.52
CA LEU A 71 -1.39 10.56 -11.65
C LEU A 71 -0.88 9.65 -12.77
N PHE A 72 -0.91 8.32 -12.61
CA PHE A 72 -0.67 7.34 -13.67
C PHE A 72 -1.94 6.80 -14.37
N VAL A 73 -3.13 6.93 -13.76
CA VAL A 73 -4.38 6.38 -14.33
C VAL A 73 -4.95 7.29 -15.41
N ASN A 74 -4.72 8.61 -15.32
CA ASN A 74 -5.32 9.60 -16.21
C ASN A 74 -4.50 9.92 -17.47
N ASN A 75 -3.39 9.20 -17.71
CA ASN A 75 -2.63 9.28 -18.97
C ASN A 75 -3.02 8.18 -19.97
N LYS A 76 -4.24 7.63 -19.86
CA LYS A 76 -4.90 7.04 -21.01
C LYS A 76 -5.76 8.13 -21.64
N LYS A 77 -5.35 8.54 -22.84
CA LYS A 77 -6.04 9.42 -23.79
C LYS A 77 -7.55 9.24 -23.78
#